data_AF-A0A8X6W9R7-F1
#
_entry.id   AF-A0A8X6W9R7-F1
#
_cell.length_a   1.000
_cell.length_b   1.000
_cell.length_c   1.000
_cell.angle_alpha   90.00
_cell.angle_beta   90.00
_cell.angle_gamma   90.00
#
_symmetry.space_group_name_H-M   'P 1'
#
loop_
_entity.id
_entity.type
_entity.pdbx_description
1 polymer ?
#
loop_
_entity_poly.entity_id
_entity_poly.type
_entity_poly.pdbx_seq_one_letter_code
_entity_poly.pdbx_strand_id
1 'polypeptide(L)'
;MWAVELNEVVFTDESRICLQHHDGQIRVWRPPWREDAEQLHRHTGPAPGIMEWGGIGYHSCTPLVLIAGTLNSQRYIYEVLEPVILPYLQGLATAIFQQDNA
;
A
#
# COMPACT_ATOMS: atom_id res chain seq x y z
N MET A 1 -24.19 5.69 -18.64
CA MET A 1 -24.51 4.46 -17.89
C MET A 1 -23.26 3.96 -17.16
N TRP A 2 -22.13 3.78 -17.83
CA TRP A 2 -20.84 3.38 -17.21
C TRP A 2 -20.27 4.28 -16.09
N ALA A 3 -20.41 5.61 -16.21
CA ALA A 3 -19.82 6.53 -15.23
C ALA A 3 -20.53 6.50 -13.87
N VAL A 4 -21.82 6.13 -13.83
CA VAL A 4 -22.56 6.02 -12.56
C VAL A 4 -22.11 4.78 -11.80
N GLU A 5 -21.87 3.67 -12.51
CA GLU A 5 -21.41 2.41 -11.90
C GLU A 5 -20.02 2.55 -11.26
N LEU A 6 -19.07 3.22 -11.92
CA LEU A 6 -17.73 3.42 -11.37
C LEU A 6 -17.71 4.37 -10.15
N ASN A 7 -18.70 5.26 -10.03
CA ASN A 7 -18.80 6.16 -8.87
C ASN A 7 -19.17 5.41 -7.58
N GLU A 8 -19.79 4.23 -7.71
CA GLU A 8 -20.20 3.39 -6.60
C GLU A 8 -19.14 2.35 -6.22
N VAL A 9 -18.11 2.14 -7.07
CA VAL A 9 -17.05 1.17 -6.79
C VAL A 9 -16.03 1.74 -5.82
N VAL A 10 -15.71 0.95 -4.79
CA VAL A 10 -14.60 1.18 -3.88
C VAL A 10 -13.52 0.16 -4.21
N PHE A 11 -12.40 0.63 -4.76
CA PHE A 11 -11.23 -0.18 -5.10
C PHE A 11 -10.34 -0.31 -3.88
N THR A 12 -9.93 -1.53 -3.54
CA THR A 12 -9.03 -1.78 -2.41
C THR A 12 -7.91 -2.73 -2.76
N ASP A 13 -6.75 -2.51 -2.15
CA ASP A 13 -5.56 -3.33 -2.41
C ASP A 13 -4.53 -3.19 -1.28
N GLU A 14 -3.59 -4.13 -1.24
CA GLU A 14 -2.38 -4.10 -0.44
C GLU A 14 -1.20 -3.55 -1.26
N SER A 15 -0.48 -2.57 -0.71
CA SER A 15 0.72 -2.01 -1.33
C SER A 15 1.93 -2.09 -0.40
N ARG A 16 3.11 -2.39 -0.94
CA ARG A 16 4.36 -2.40 -0.18
C ARG A 16 5.23 -1.20 -0.55
N ILE A 17 5.41 -0.30 0.41
CA ILE A 17 6.34 0.83 0.26
C ILE A 17 7.73 0.40 0.74
N CYS A 18 8.66 0.23 -0.21
CA CYS A 18 10.04 -0.14 0.09
C CYS A 18 10.88 1.09 0.48
N LEU A 19 11.68 0.97 1.54
CA LEU A 19 12.61 2.03 1.99
C LEU A 19 13.85 2.15 1.12
N GLN A 20 14.11 1.15 0.26
CA GLN A 20 15.23 1.13 -0.67
C GLN A 20 14.71 1.09 -2.10
N HIS A 21 15.33 1.89 -2.98
CA HIS A 21 15.01 1.93 -4.39
C HIS A 21 15.34 0.60 -5.07
N HIS A 22 14.41 0.13 -5.90
CA HIS A 22 14.55 -1.12 -6.66
C HIS A 22 15.53 -0.98 -7.85
N ASP A 23 15.90 0.25 -8.19
CA ASP A 23 16.73 0.68 -9.31
C ASP A 23 18.18 0.16 -9.21
N GLY A 24 18.54 -0.46 -8.07
CA GLY A 24 19.87 -1.02 -7.81
C GLY A 24 20.97 0.03 -7.63
N GLN A 25 20.64 1.32 -7.74
CA GLN A 25 21.57 2.43 -7.62
C GLN A 25 21.17 3.32 -6.44
N ILE A 26 22.03 3.38 -5.43
CA ILE A 26 21.91 4.35 -4.34
C ILE A 26 22.50 5.66 -4.84
N ARG A 27 21.69 6.73 -4.91
CA ARG A 27 22.18 8.07 -5.22
C ARG A 27 22.82 8.66 -3.96
N VAL A 28 24.13 8.90 -4.01
CA VAL A 28 24.89 9.51 -2.92
C VAL A 28 25.44 10.84 -3.40
N TRP A 29 25.23 11.90 -2.63
CA TRP A 29 25.91 13.18 -2.88
C TRP A 29 27.37 13.10 -2.42
N ARG A 30 28.32 13.47 -3.28
CA ARG A 30 29.76 13.39 -2.99
C ARG A 30 30.53 14.64 -3.42
N PRO A 31 31.54 15.07 -2.65
CA PRO A 31 32.46 16.13 -3.06
C PRO A 31 33.38 15.66 -4.21
N PRO A 32 33.83 16.56 -5.10
CA PRO A 32 34.61 16.22 -6.31
C PRO A 32 35.92 15.46 -6.10
N TRP A 33 36.52 15.50 -4.91
CA TRP A 33 37.89 15.04 -4.64
C TRP A 33 37.96 13.69 -3.88
N ARG A 34 36.83 13.00 -3.70
CA ARG A 34 36.81 11.70 -3.00
C ARG A 34 36.64 10.57 -4.02
N GLU A 35 37.73 9.85 -4.30
CA GLU A 35 37.79 8.77 -5.30
C GLU A 35 37.39 7.39 -4.76
N ASP A 36 37.12 7.28 -3.45
CA ASP A 36 36.86 6.01 -2.79
C ASP A 36 35.48 5.45 -3.22
N ALA A 37 35.50 4.42 -4.06
CA ALA A 37 34.33 3.60 -4.36
C ALA A 37 34.13 2.58 -3.24
N GLU A 38 33.68 3.03 -2.07
CA GLU A 38 33.01 2.11 -1.15
C GLU A 38 31.73 1.65 -1.85
N GLN A 39 31.79 0.45 -2.45
CA GLN A 39 30.58 -0.27 -2.83
C GLN A 39 29.81 -0.53 -1.55
N LEU A 40 28.83 0.34 -1.26
CA LEU A 40 27.80 0.08 -0.27
C LEU A 40 27.23 -1.29 -0.60
N HIS A 41 27.44 -2.23 0.33
CA HIS A 41 27.01 -3.62 0.17
C HIS A 41 25.53 -3.64 -0.21
N ARG A 42 25.23 -4.27 -1.35
CA ARG A 42 23.87 -4.48 -1.82
C ARG A 42 23.11 -5.28 -0.76
N HIS A 43 21.96 -4.78 -0.33
CA HIS A 43 21.03 -5.62 0.41
C HIS A 43 20.48 -6.68 -0.55
N THR A 44 20.88 -7.94 -0.38
CA THR A 44 20.45 -9.07 -1.22
C THR A 44 19.12 -9.68 -0.77
N GLY A 45 18.61 -9.27 0.40
CA GLY A 45 17.30 -9.67 0.90
C GLY A 45 16.15 -8.77 0.42
N PRO A 46 14.90 -9.11 0.75
CA PRO A 46 13.75 -8.24 0.47
C PRO A 46 14.01 -6.84 1.04
N ALA A 47 13.84 -5.80 0.22
CA ALA A 47 13.99 -4.43 0.73
C ALA A 47 13.06 -4.24 1.94
N PRO A 48 13.57 -3.76 3.09
CA PRO A 48 12.71 -3.45 4.21
C PRO A 48 11.65 -2.46 3.72
N GLY A 49 10.40 -2.74 4.04
CA GLY A 49 9.28 -1.98 3.55
C GLY A 49 8.08 -2.12 4.46
N ILE A 50 7.17 -1.17 4.34
CA ILE A 50 5.94 -1.10 5.10
C ILE A 50 4.84 -1.65 4.18
N MET A 51 4.10 -2.64 4.67
CA MET A 51 2.89 -3.12 4.02
C MET A 51 1.76 -2.21 4.46
N GLU A 52 1.01 -1.68 3.51
CA GLU A 52 -0.18 -0.89 3.76
C GLU A 52 -1.37 -1.51 3.03
N TRP A 53 -2.57 -1.26 3.56
CA TRP A 53 -3.83 -1.55 2.91
C TRP A 53 -4.64 -0.26 2.84
N GLY A 54 -5.36 -0.06 1.74
CA GLY A 54 -6.22 1.10 1.58
C GLY A 54 -7.31 0.90 0.55
N GLY A 55 -8.33 1.74 0.64
CA GLY A 55 -9.41 1.82 -0.32
C GLY A 55 -9.64 3.23 -0.86
N ILE A 56 -9.97 3.30 -2.15
CA ILE A 56 -10.33 4.53 -2.84
C ILE A 56 -11.70 4.37 -3.51
N GLY A 57 -12.63 5.23 -3.12
CA GLY A 57 -13.90 5.46 -3.81
C GLY A 57 -13.85 6.77 -4.60
N TYR A 58 -14.87 7.04 -5.40
CA TYR A 58 -14.90 8.23 -6.25
C TYR A 58 -14.90 9.55 -5.47
N HIS A 59 -15.54 9.58 -4.29
CA HIS A 59 -15.70 10.81 -3.49
C HIS A 59 -14.85 10.84 -2.21
N SER A 60 -14.23 9.73 -1.82
CA SER A 60 -13.52 9.59 -0.55
C SER A 60 -12.55 8.42 -0.56
N CYS A 61 -11.63 8.39 0.40
CA CYS A 61 -10.74 7.27 0.63
C CYS A 61 -10.93 6.74 2.05
N THR A 62 -10.60 5.48 2.27
CA THR A 62 -10.47 4.93 3.62
C THR A 62 -9.22 5.51 4.30
N PRO A 63 -9.14 5.44 5.64
CA PRO A 63 -7.84 5.47 6.31
C PRO A 63 -6.90 4.41 5.73
N LEU A 64 -5.61 4.74 5.64
CA LEU A 64 -4.56 3.76 5.34
C LEU A 64 -4.25 2.94 6.59
N VAL A 65 -4.20 1.62 6.42
CA VAL A 65 -3.88 0.67 7.49
C VAL A 65 -2.46 0.17 7.30
N LEU A 66 -1.60 0.38 8.29
CA LEU A 66 -0.26 -0.21 8.28
C LEU A 66 -0.33 -1.64 8.78
N ILE A 67 0.09 -2.59 7.94
CA ILE A 67 0.10 -4.01 8.27
C ILE A 67 1.50 -4.39 8.76
N ALA A 68 1.57 -4.84 10.01
CA ALA A 68 2.80 -5.40 10.55
C ALA A 68 2.93 -6.88 10.13
N GLY A 69 3.95 -7.21 9.33
CA GLY A 69 4.21 -8.58 8.89
C GLY A 69 3.21 -9.11 7.85
N THR A 70 2.99 -10.42 7.82
CA THR A 70 2.09 -11.05 6.84
C THR A 70 0.63 -10.92 7.24
N LEU A 71 -0.21 -10.45 6.31
CA LEU A 71 -1.66 -10.43 6.45
C LEU A 71 -2.21 -11.83 6.16
N ASN A 72 -2.99 -12.38 7.08
CA ASN A 72 -3.75 -13.61 6.86
C ASN A 72 -5.24 -13.30 6.93
N SER A 73 -6.09 -14.25 6.55
CA SER A 73 -7.55 -14.05 6.51
C SER A 73 -8.14 -13.56 7.84
N GLN A 74 -7.69 -14.11 8.97
CA GLN A 74 -8.17 -13.72 10.29
C GLN A 74 -7.79 -12.27 10.62
N ARG A 75 -6.52 -11.91 10.36
CA ARG A 75 -6.04 -10.54 10.56
C ARG A 75 -6.70 -9.57 9.61
N TYR A 76 -6.95 -9.96 8.36
CA TYR A 76 -7.70 -9.15 7.41
C TYR A 76 -9.10 -8.80 7.94
N ILE A 77 -9.79 -9.76 8.56
CA ILE A 77 -11.10 -9.51 9.17
C ILE A 77 -10.98 -8.47 10.30
N TYR A 78 -10.13 -8.71 11.31
CA TYR A 78 -10.11 -7.91 12.53
C TYR A 78 -9.29 -6.62 12.45
N GLU A 79 -8.31 -6.53 11.54
CA GLU A 79 -7.45 -5.34 11.36
C GLU A 79 -7.92 -4.43 10.23
N VAL A 80 -8.65 -4.96 9.24
CA VAL A 80 -9.06 -4.22 8.03
C VAL A 80 -10.57 -4.20 7.85
N LEU A 81 -11.22 -5.36 7.67
CA LEU A 81 -12.63 -5.40 7.29
C LEU A 81 -13.54 -4.79 8.35
N GLU A 82 -13.48 -5.31 9.58
CA GLU A 82 -14.34 -4.87 10.67
C GLU A 82 -14.09 -3.42 11.12
N PRO A 83 -12.83 -2.98 11.37
CA PRO A 83 -12.59 -1.64 11.90
C PRO A 83 -12.57 -0.54 10.84
N VAL A 84 -12.30 -0.85 9.55
CA VAL A 84 -12.07 0.17 8.52
C VAL A 84 -13.09 0.10 7.40
N ILE A 85 -13.22 -1.05 6.73
CA ILE A 85 -14.09 -1.18 5.56
C ILE A 85 -15.57 -1.12 5.90
N LEU A 86 -16.02 -1.88 6.89
CA LEU A 86 -17.44 -1.92 7.24
C LEU A 86 -17.97 -0.55 7.65
N PRO A 87 -17.32 0.23 8.54
CA PRO A 87 -17.79 1.58 8.88
C PRO A 87 -17.74 2.53 7.68
N TYR A 88 -16.72 2.42 6.83
CA TYR A 88 -16.60 3.25 5.63
C TYR A 88 -17.73 2.98 4.65
N LEU A 89 -18.00 1.72 4.30
CA LEU A 89 -19.08 1.33 3.38
C LEU A 89 -20.46 1.68 3.94
N GLN A 90 -20.68 1.53 5.25
CA GLN A 90 -21.94 1.92 5.91
C GLN A 90 -22.20 3.44 5.85
N GLY A 91 -21.16 4.26 5.67
CA GLY A 91 -21.28 5.70 5.48
C GLY A 91 -21.67 6.11 4.06
N LEU A 92 -21.67 5.19 3.09
CA LEU A 92 -22.01 5.45 1.70
C LEU A 92 -23.46 5.07 1.42
N ALA A 93 -24.14 5.85 0.57
CA ALA A 93 -25.52 5.56 0.17
C ALA A 93 -25.63 4.29 -0.69
N THR A 94 -24.66 4.10 -1.58
CA THR A 94 -24.46 2.92 -2.42
C THR A 94 -22.96 2.65 -2.49
N ALA A 95 -22.58 1.38 -2.46
CA ALA A 95 -21.18 0.98 -2.61
C ALA A 95 -21.07 -0.46 -3.14
N ILE A 96 -20.15 -0.65 -4.09
CA ILE A 96 -19.70 -1.94 -4.59
C ILE A 96 -18.26 -2.11 -4.09
N PHE A 97 -18.07 -3.06 -3.18
CA PHE A 97 -16.75 -3.37 -2.66
C PHE A 97 -15.97 -4.24 -3.65
N GLN A 98 -14.82 -3.74 -4.12
CA GLN A 98 -13.92 -4.48 -5.00
C GLN A 98 -12.60 -4.75 -4.29
N GLN A 99 -12.23 -6.03 -4.26
CA GLN A 99 -10.91 -6.52 -3.85
C GLN A 99 -10.42 -7.57 -4.86
N ASP A 100 -9.17 -7.97 -4.73
CA ASP A 100 -8.60 -9.03 -5.56
C ASP A 100 -9.07 -10.43 -5.10
N ASN A 101 -8.43 -11.48 -5.59
CA ASN A 101 -8.71 -12.87 -5.20
C ASN A 101 -7.45 -13.54 -4.61
N ALA A 102 -6.74 -12.80 -3.75
CA ALA A 102 -5.57 -13.29 -3.02
C ALA A 102 -5.91 -14.41 -2.01
#